data_AF-A0A5S4ZN29-F1
#
_entry.id   AF-A0A5S4ZN29-F1
#
_cell.length_a   1.000
_cell.length_b   1.000
_cell.length_c   1.000
_cell.angle_alpha   90.00
_cell.angle_beta   90.00
_cell.angle_gamma   90.00
#
_symmetry.space_group_name_H-M   'P 1'
#
loop_
_entity.id
_entity.type
_entity.pdbx_description
1 polymer ?
#
loop_
_entity_poly.entity_id
_entity_poly.type
_entity_poly.pdbx_seq_one_letter_code
_entity_poly.pdbx_strand_id
1 'polypeptide(L)'
;MRDQKKAEDIATQRLQLLSPLLAEGLDAAQAKQIKAGICQQTGISERTLRRYLAQYRLEGFSGLKPKGQGRPRNEAAIPVMLEEILGRLEYAAKRQLFAVITGDCGTAKTTTIRYFKETLDSAKLKAR
;
A
#
# COMPACT_ATOMS: atom_id res chain seq x y z
N MET A 1 -17.84 0.40 1.93
CA MET A 1 -18.10 -1.01 1.55
C MET A 1 -17.08 -1.60 0.55
N ARG A 2 -16.68 -0.91 -0.53
CA ARG A 2 -15.73 -1.47 -1.53
C ARG A 2 -14.34 -1.81 -0.97
N ASP A 3 -13.83 -1.04 -0.01
CA ASP A 3 -12.48 -1.27 0.51
C ASP A 3 -12.38 -2.44 1.49
N GLN A 4 -13.48 -2.75 2.19
CA GLN A 4 -13.53 -3.89 3.09
C GLN A 4 -13.53 -5.22 2.34
N LYS A 5 -14.33 -5.31 1.26
CA LYS A 5 -14.34 -6.49 0.38
C LYS A 5 -12.96 -6.71 -0.26
N LYS A 6 -12.32 -5.66 -0.77
CA LYS A 6 -10.94 -5.73 -1.27
C LYS A 6 -9.94 -6.18 -0.21
N ALA A 7 -10.05 -5.67 1.02
CA ALA A 7 -9.17 -6.06 2.11
C ALA A 7 -9.34 -7.54 2.48
N GLU A 8 -10.56 -8.06 2.41
CA GLU A 8 -10.90 -9.47 2.64
C GLU A 8 -10.42 -10.37 1.49
N ASP A 9 -10.57 -9.93 0.24
CA ASP A 9 -10.06 -10.65 -0.92
C ASP A 9 -8.53 -10.81 -0.83
N ILE A 10 -7.82 -9.74 -0.44
CA ILE A 10 -6.36 -9.76 -0.23
C ILE A 10 -5.98 -10.70 0.93
N ALA A 11 -6.73 -10.68 2.04
CA ALA A 11 -6.47 -11.57 3.17
C ALA A 11 -6.71 -13.03 2.79
N THR A 12 -7.74 -13.31 1.99
CA THR A 12 -8.05 -14.64 1.45
C THR A 12 -6.93 -15.14 0.55
N GLN A 13 -6.44 -14.31 -0.37
CA GLN A 13 -5.29 -14.65 -1.20
C GLN A 13 -4.05 -14.97 -0.36
N ARG A 14 -3.75 -14.16 0.67
CA ARG A 14 -2.63 -14.43 1.59
C ARG A 14 -2.83 -15.74 2.36
N LEU A 15 -4.04 -16.06 2.79
CA LEU A 15 -4.34 -17.30 3.49
C LEU A 15 -4.15 -18.51 2.57
N GLN A 16 -4.58 -18.44 1.31
CA GLN A 16 -4.36 -19.51 0.32
C GLN A 16 -2.86 -19.80 0.14
N LEU A 17 -2.03 -18.75 0.10
CA LEU A 17 -0.58 -18.90 0.04
C LEU A 17 0.02 -19.56 1.29
N LEU A 18 -0.57 -19.31 2.47
CA LEU A 18 -0.11 -19.84 3.74
C LEU A 18 -0.63 -21.25 4.05
N SER A 19 -1.76 -21.66 3.45
CA SER A 19 -2.43 -22.93 3.75
C SER A 19 -1.48 -24.14 3.78
N PRO A 20 -0.55 -24.33 2.82
CA PRO A 20 0.40 -25.44 2.86
C PRO A 20 1.36 -25.43 4.06
N LEU A 21 1.60 -24.26 4.68
CA LEU A 21 2.48 -24.08 5.84
C LEU A 21 1.74 -24.15 7.18
N LEU A 22 0.40 -24.23 7.15
CA LEU A 22 -0.45 -24.33 8.33
C LEU A 22 -0.90 -25.76 8.62
N ALA A 23 -0.54 -26.73 7.78
CA ALA A 23 -0.83 -28.15 8.01
C ALA A 23 -0.19 -28.65 9.32
N GLU A 24 -0.93 -29.45 10.08
CA GLU A 24 -0.43 -30.05 11.31
C GLU A 24 0.64 -31.11 10.99
N GLY A 25 1.65 -31.24 11.85
CA GLY A 25 2.69 -32.27 11.71
C GLY A 25 3.83 -31.95 10.72
N LEU A 26 3.94 -30.70 10.26
CA LEU A 26 5.06 -30.26 9.39
C LEU A 26 6.41 -30.31 10.10
N ASP A 27 7.34 -31.09 9.55
CA ASP A 27 8.74 -31.05 9.97
C ASP A 27 9.47 -29.79 9.41
N ALA A 28 10.65 -29.50 9.96
CA ALA A 28 11.42 -28.33 9.55
C ALA A 28 11.93 -28.37 8.10
N ALA A 29 12.15 -29.57 7.54
CA ALA A 29 12.67 -29.76 6.19
C ALA A 29 11.57 -29.57 5.14
N GLN A 30 10.42 -30.18 5.35
CA GLN A 30 9.19 -30.01 4.57
C GLN A 30 8.76 -28.55 4.57
N ALA A 31 8.73 -27.90 5.74
CA ALA A 31 8.41 -26.48 5.83
C ALA A 31 9.38 -25.61 5.01
N LYS A 32 10.67 -25.98 4.94
CA LYS A 32 11.67 -25.28 4.12
C LYS A 32 11.41 -25.48 2.63
N GLN A 33 11.12 -26.71 2.19
CA GLN A 33 10.79 -27.02 0.80
C GLN A 33 9.53 -26.29 0.33
N ILE A 34 8.47 -26.31 1.14
CA ILE A 34 7.21 -25.63 0.84
C ILE A 34 7.42 -24.11 0.73
N LYS A 35 8.18 -23.51 1.66
CA LYS A 35 8.53 -22.07 1.57
C LYS A 35 9.26 -21.75 0.27
N ALA A 36 10.24 -22.56 -0.12
CA ALA A 36 10.99 -22.35 -1.35
C ALA A 36 10.07 -22.43 -2.58
N GLY A 37 9.17 -23.42 -2.62
CA GLY A 37 8.18 -23.57 -3.69
C GLY A 37 7.24 -22.37 -3.80
N ILE A 38 6.69 -21.89 -2.67
CA ILE A 38 5.83 -20.70 -2.64
C ILE A 38 6.59 -19.47 -3.14
N CYS A 39 7.85 -19.28 -2.71
CA CYS A 39 8.65 -18.13 -3.14
C CYS A 39 8.90 -18.15 -4.67
N GLN A 40 9.18 -19.32 -5.23
CA GLN A 40 9.40 -19.47 -6.68
C GLN A 40 8.13 -19.23 -7.49
N GLN A 41 6.98 -19.76 -7.06
CA GLN A 41 5.72 -19.67 -7.80
C GLN A 41 5.10 -18.27 -7.76
N THR A 42 5.27 -17.55 -6.64
CA THR A 42 4.54 -16.30 -6.38
C THR A 42 5.41 -15.04 -6.51
N GLY A 43 6.74 -15.22 -6.55
CA GLY A 43 7.71 -14.12 -6.51
C GLY A 43 7.81 -13.43 -5.14
N ILE A 44 7.12 -13.93 -4.12
CA ILE A 44 7.16 -13.38 -2.76
C ILE A 44 8.42 -13.87 -2.05
N SER A 45 9.13 -12.97 -1.37
CA SER A 45 10.31 -13.34 -0.60
C SER A 45 9.97 -14.10 0.68
N GLU A 46 10.90 -14.95 1.14
CA GLU A 46 10.74 -15.70 2.38
C GLU A 46 10.50 -14.79 3.60
N ARG A 47 11.12 -13.60 3.63
CA ARG A 47 10.88 -12.58 4.67
C ARG A 47 9.40 -12.19 4.74
N THR A 48 8.76 -11.99 3.60
CA THR A 48 7.34 -11.63 3.53
C THR A 48 6.46 -12.77 3.99
N LEU A 49 6.78 -14.01 3.59
CA LEU A 49 6.07 -15.20 3.99
C LEU A 49 6.14 -15.43 5.51
N ARG A 50 7.32 -15.26 6.11
CA ARG A 50 7.53 -15.30 7.57
C ARG A 50 6.71 -14.22 8.29
N ARG A 51 6.69 -13.00 7.76
CA ARG A 51 5.88 -11.89 8.32
C ARG A 51 4.40 -12.25 8.31
N TYR A 52 3.85 -12.76 7.20
CA TYR A 52 2.43 -13.12 7.12
C TYR A 52 2.08 -14.27 8.08
N LEU A 53 2.93 -15.30 8.19
CA LEU A 53 2.75 -16.37 9.18
C LEU A 53 2.73 -15.85 10.61
N ALA A 54 3.65 -14.95 10.96
CA ALA A 54 3.70 -14.35 12.28
C ALA A 54 2.43 -13.56 12.58
N GLN A 55 1.96 -12.74 11.62
CA GLN A 55 0.71 -11.99 11.77
C GLN A 55 -0.51 -12.90 11.91
N TYR A 56 -0.58 -13.99 11.11
CA TYR A 56 -1.67 -14.94 11.20
C TYR A 56 -1.69 -15.70 12.54
N ARG A 57 -0.52 -16.05 13.08
CA ARG A 57 -0.43 -16.71 14.39
C ARG A 57 -0.83 -15.79 15.55
N LEU A 58 -0.61 -14.48 15.43
CA LEU A 58 -0.94 -13.51 16.47
C LEU A 58 -2.40 -13.03 16.41
N GLU A 59 -2.89 -12.70 15.22
CA GLU A 59 -4.16 -11.98 15.02
C GLU A 59 -5.15 -12.77 14.15
N GLY A 60 -4.82 -14.02 13.79
CA GLY A 60 -5.64 -14.85 12.90
C GLY A 60 -5.80 -14.25 11.51
N PHE A 61 -6.97 -14.47 10.90
CA PHE A 61 -7.30 -13.92 9.57
C PHE A 61 -7.23 -12.39 9.53
N SER A 62 -7.52 -11.71 10.65
CA SER A 62 -7.49 -10.25 10.71
C SER A 62 -6.09 -9.68 10.48
N GLY A 63 -5.03 -10.37 10.94
CA GLY A 63 -3.64 -9.98 10.72
C GLY A 63 -3.17 -10.10 9.27
N LEU A 64 -3.90 -10.83 8.42
CA LEU A 64 -3.64 -10.91 6.99
C LEU A 64 -4.32 -9.79 6.20
N LYS A 65 -5.25 -9.03 6.80
CA LYS A 65 -5.84 -7.87 6.12
C LYS A 65 -4.74 -6.81 5.88
N PRO A 66 -4.75 -6.12 4.74
CA PRO A 66 -3.82 -5.01 4.52
C PRO A 66 -4.03 -3.97 5.62
N LYS A 67 -2.93 -3.45 6.19
CA LYS A 67 -3.03 -2.30 7.10
C LYS A 67 -3.70 -1.17 6.34
N GLY A 68 -4.76 -0.61 6.92
CA GLY A 68 -5.46 0.54 6.34
C GLY A 68 -4.47 1.63 5.98
N GLN A 69 -4.77 2.38 4.91
CA GLN A 69 -4.01 3.58 4.60
C GLN A 69 -3.96 4.44 5.87
N GLY A 70 -2.76 4.92 6.21
CA GLY A 70 -2.52 5.65 7.46
C GLY A 70 -3.60 6.71 7.70
N ARG A 71 -3.90 6.90 8.99
CA ARG A 71 -4.92 7.79 9.58
C ARG A 71 -5.62 8.68 8.53
N PRO A 72 -6.92 8.50 8.24
CA PRO A 72 -7.66 9.52 7.51
C PRO A 72 -7.50 10.79 8.33
N ARG A 73 -6.68 11.71 7.82
CA ARG A 73 -6.57 13.00 8.48
C ARG A 73 -7.91 13.65 8.18
N ASN A 74 -8.61 14.06 9.24
CA ASN A 74 -9.74 14.97 9.16
C ASN A 74 -9.48 15.98 8.04
N GLU A 75 -10.53 16.38 7.33
CA GLU A 75 -10.58 17.45 6.31
C GLU A 75 -10.10 18.79 6.89
N ALA A 76 -8.89 18.80 7.44
CA ALA A 76 -8.17 19.93 7.90
C ALA A 76 -7.83 20.66 6.62
N ALA A 77 -8.38 21.87 6.52
CA ALA A 77 -8.06 22.86 5.52
C ALA A 77 -6.59 22.74 5.12
N ILE A 78 -6.35 22.79 3.80
CA ILE A 78 -5.01 22.79 3.23
C ILE A 78 -4.18 23.77 4.06
N PRO A 79 -3.07 23.34 4.70
CA PRO A 79 -2.22 24.26 5.42
C PRO A 79 -1.83 25.40 4.47
N VAL A 80 -2.02 26.65 4.89
CA VAL A 80 -1.78 27.85 4.04
C VAL A 80 -0.41 27.78 3.33
N MET A 81 0.60 27.24 4.01
CA MET A 81 1.95 27.02 3.47
C MET A 81 2.00 26.14 2.21
N LEU A 82 1.02 25.27 2.01
CA LEU A 82 0.95 24.37 0.84
C LEU A 82 0.20 24.98 -0.35
N GLU A 83 -0.64 26.00 -0.15
CA GLU A 83 -1.50 26.56 -1.20
C GLU A 83 -0.69 27.05 -2.41
N GLU A 84 0.40 27.77 -2.16
CA GLU A 84 1.27 28.30 -3.22
C GLU A 84 1.88 27.16 -4.06
N ILE A 85 2.39 26.11 -3.41
CA ILE A 85 3.00 24.98 -4.10
C ILE A 85 1.94 24.20 -4.89
N LEU A 86 0.76 24.00 -4.32
CA LEU A 86 -0.35 23.34 -5.01
C LEU A 86 -0.80 24.12 -6.25
N GLY A 87 -0.88 25.45 -6.18
CA GLY A 87 -1.20 26.29 -7.34
C GLY A 87 -0.15 26.17 -8.46
N ARG A 88 1.14 26.08 -8.12
CA ARG A 88 2.22 25.83 -9.09
C ARG A 88 2.09 24.45 -9.74
N LEU A 89 1.78 23.43 -8.97
CA LEU A 89 1.58 22.08 -9.48
C LEU A 89 0.33 22.00 -10.38
N GLU A 90 -0.74 22.70 -10.04
CA GLU A 90 -1.95 22.76 -10.87
C GLU A 90 -1.65 23.43 -12.22
N TYR A 91 -0.88 24.53 -12.21
CA TYR A 91 -0.42 25.18 -13.42
C TYR A 91 0.39 24.23 -14.32
N ALA A 92 1.31 23.45 -13.73
CA ALA A 92 2.11 22.46 -14.44
C ALA A 92 1.23 21.34 -15.03
N ALA A 93 0.29 20.79 -14.25
CA ALA A 93 -0.60 19.73 -14.72
C ALA A 93 -1.52 20.18 -15.86
N LYS A 94 -2.10 21.38 -15.78
CA LYS A 94 -2.93 21.96 -16.87
C LYS A 94 -2.18 22.08 -18.19
N ARG A 95 -0.85 22.20 -18.15
CA ARG A 95 0.04 22.30 -19.32
C ARG A 95 0.79 21.01 -19.62
N GLN A 96 0.47 19.91 -18.94
CA GLN A 96 1.14 18.61 -19.10
C GLN A 96 2.67 18.71 -18.94
N LEU A 97 3.13 19.56 -18.03
CA LEU A 97 4.54 19.74 -17.73
C LEU A 97 5.02 18.74 -16.68
N PHE A 98 6.27 18.32 -16.80
CA PHE A 98 6.95 17.57 -15.75
C PHE A 98 7.38 18.52 -14.62
N ALA A 99 7.08 18.14 -13.37
CA ALA A 99 7.41 18.93 -12.18
C ALA A 99 8.19 18.08 -11.16
N VAL A 100 9.22 18.69 -10.57
CA VAL A 100 10.03 18.08 -9.50
C VAL A 100 9.83 18.87 -8.22
N ILE A 101 9.55 18.19 -7.11
CA ILE A 101 9.42 18.80 -5.78
C ILE A 101 10.60 18.34 -4.92
N THR A 102 11.42 19.29 -4.45
CA THR A 102 12.60 19.04 -3.61
C THR A 102 12.46 19.68 -2.23
N GLY A 103 13.38 19.37 -1.31
CA GLY A 103 13.40 19.86 0.07
C GLY A 103 13.92 18.81 1.04
N ASP A 104 14.08 19.16 2.32
CA ASP A 104 14.62 18.27 3.37
C ASP A 104 13.58 17.29 3.94
N CYS A 105 14.01 16.32 4.76
CA CYS A 105 13.06 15.44 5.45
C CYS A 105 12.11 16.27 6.34
N GLY A 106 10.83 15.89 6.40
CA GLY A 106 9.82 16.62 7.18
C GLY A 106 9.23 17.88 6.54
N THR A 107 9.72 18.35 5.38
CA THR A 107 9.20 19.57 4.70
C THR A 107 7.90 19.37 3.91
N ALA A 108 7.10 18.39 4.29
CA ALA A 108 5.80 18.11 3.68
C ALA A 108 5.80 17.71 2.19
N LYS A 109 6.92 17.42 1.52
CA LYS A 109 6.96 16.97 0.09
C LYS A 109 5.90 15.90 -0.25
N THR A 110 5.91 14.79 0.49
CA THR A 110 4.96 13.68 0.28
C THR A 110 3.52 14.10 0.60
N THR A 111 3.36 15.01 1.56
CA THR A 111 2.06 15.57 1.94
C THR A 111 1.51 16.45 0.82
N THR A 112 2.32 17.33 0.23
CA THR A 112 1.96 18.18 -0.91
C THR A 112 1.51 17.35 -2.11
N ILE A 113 2.27 16.32 -2.49
CA ILE A 113 1.89 15.43 -3.61
C ILE A 113 0.55 14.73 -3.34
N ARG A 114 0.31 14.34 -2.08
CA ARG A 114 -0.94 13.70 -1.69
C ARG A 114 -2.14 14.65 -1.82
N TYR A 115 -2.05 15.86 -1.26
CA TYR A 115 -3.09 16.89 -1.43
C TYR A 115 -3.29 17.23 -2.91
N PHE A 116 -2.20 17.39 -3.65
CA PHE A 116 -2.26 17.65 -5.08
C PHE A 116 -3.07 16.58 -5.81
N LYS A 117 -2.76 15.29 -5.55
CA LYS A 117 -3.49 14.16 -6.13
C LYS A 117 -5.00 14.23 -5.86
N GLU A 118 -5.42 14.66 -4.67
CA GLU A 118 -6.84 14.79 -4.31
C GLU A 118 -7.54 15.94 -5.07
N THR A 119 -6.80 17.01 -5.40
CA THR A 119 -7.32 18.13 -6.21
C THR A 119 -7.37 17.85 -7.71
N LEU A 120 -6.69 16.79 -8.20
CA LEU A 120 -6.66 16.47 -9.61
C LEU A 120 -7.96 15.79 -10.06
N ASP A 121 -8.77 16.53 -10.80
CA ASP A 121 -9.89 15.97 -11.54
C ASP A 121 -9.37 15.11 -12.71
N SER A 122 -9.47 13.79 -12.53
CA SER A 122 -9.02 12.80 -13.51
C SER A 122 -9.76 12.91 -14.85
N ALA A 123 -10.95 13.53 -14.89
CA ALA A 123 -11.72 13.73 -16.11
C ALA A 123 -11.18 14.90 -16.96
N LYS A 124 -10.62 15.95 -16.33
CA LYS A 124 -10.13 17.16 -17.02
C LYS A 124 -8.69 17.06 -17.52
N LEU A 125 -7.93 16.11 -16.98
CA LEU A 125 -6.49 15.94 -17.26
C LEU A 125 -6.19 14.78 -18.21
N LYS A 126 -7.20 14.23 -18.90
CA LYS A 126 -6.95 13.26 -19.96
C LYS A 126 -6.07 13.91 -21.02
N ALA A 127 -4.93 13.27 -21.29
CA ALA A 127 -4.04 13.64 -22.37
C ALA A 127 -4.86 13.77 -23.66
N ARG A 128 -4.74 14.92 -24.32
CA ARG A 128 -5.12 15.07 -25.72
C ARG A 128 -4.13 14.32 -26.59
#